data_AF-A0A6A0INX9-F1
#
_entry.id   AF-A0A6A0INX9-F1
#
_cell.length_a   1.000
_cell.length_b   1.000
_cell.length_c   1.000
_cell.angle_alpha   90.00
_cell.angle_beta   90.00
_cell.angle_gamma   90.00
#
_symmetry.space_group_name_H-M   'P 1'
#
loop_
_entity.id
_entity.type
_entity.pdbx_description
1 polymer ?
#
loop_
_entity_poly.entity_id
_entity_poly.type
_entity_poly.pdbx_seq_one_letter_code
_entity_poly.pdbx_strand_id
1 'polypeptide(L)' 'MTKDACPDCGGKGWIELRCTREGEETACGLCRGSGATHGGTDCPGCHGTGLIEVRTVEQQRCLRCRGTGRFPVPEEL' A
#
# COMPACT_ATOMS: atom_id res chain seq x y z
N MET A 1 -4.61 -15.80 20.51
CA MET A 1 -4.49 -15.93 19.04
C MET A 1 -5.17 -17.23 18.67
N THR A 2 -6.19 -17.17 17.81
CA THR A 2 -6.93 -18.38 17.38
C THR A 2 -5.97 -19.27 16.59
N LYS A 3 -6.02 -20.59 16.80
CA LYS A 3 -5.05 -21.56 16.24
C LYS A 3 -5.08 -21.59 14.70
N ASP A 4 -6.17 -21.12 14.13
CA ASP A 4 -6.49 -20.99 12.70
C ASP A 4 -6.28 -19.57 12.16
N ALA A 5 -5.75 -18.63 12.94
CA ALA A 5 -5.45 -17.29 12.44
C ALA A 5 -4.45 -17.37 11.27
N CYS A 6 -4.76 -16.72 10.15
CA CYS A 6 -3.89 -16.71 8.98
C CYS A 6 -2.56 -16.01 9.33
N PRO A 7 -1.41 -16.69 9.21
CA PRO A 7 -0.12 -16.16 9.65
C PRO A 7 0.33 -14.94 8.84
N ASP A 8 -0.08 -14.84 7.57
CA ASP A 8 0.35 -13.77 6.66
C ASP A 8 -0.34 -12.43 6.97
N CYS A 9 -1.57 -12.45 7.47
CA CYS A 9 -2.32 -11.24 7.84
C CYS A 9 -2.62 -11.14 9.34
N GLY A 10 -2.12 -12.08 10.15
CA GLY A 10 -2.33 -12.12 11.59
C GLY A 10 -3.80 -12.23 12.01
N GLY A 11 -4.67 -12.80 11.17
CA GLY A 11 -6.10 -12.87 11.43
C GLY A 11 -6.95 -11.75 10.85
N LYS A 12 -6.35 -10.73 10.23
CA LYS A 12 -7.10 -9.55 9.74
C LYS A 12 -7.89 -9.83 8.47
N GLY A 13 -7.36 -10.66 7.55
CA GLY A 13 -7.97 -10.90 6.24
C GLY A 13 -7.48 -9.96 5.14
N TRP A 14 -6.81 -8.86 5.48
CA TRP A 14 -6.12 -7.97 4.54
C TRP A 14 -4.66 -7.80 4.92
N ILE A 15 -3.86 -7.40 3.92
CA ILE A 15 -2.51 -6.88 4.13
C ILE A 15 -2.51 -5.41 3.74
N GLU A 16 -1.80 -4.61 4.53
CA GLU A 16 -1.46 -3.25 4.15
C GLU A 16 -0.33 -3.36 3.14
N LEU A 17 -0.57 -2.90 1.92
CA LEU A 17 0.54 -2.73 0.99
C LEU A 17 1.51 -1.74 1.62
N ARG A 18 2.80 -2.11 1.70
CA ARG A 18 3.88 -1.23 2.18
C ARG A 18 4.03 0.05 1.37
N CYS A 19 3.27 0.19 0.30
CA CYS A 19 3.04 1.48 -0.33
C CYS A 19 2.13 2.28 0.59
N THR A 20 2.82 2.92 1.53
CA THR A 20 2.58 4.28 2.01
C THR A 20 1.45 4.45 3.03
N ARG A 21 1.85 4.93 4.21
CA ARG A 21 0.94 5.26 5.30
C ARG A 21 0.11 6.49 4.92
N GLU A 22 -1.14 6.53 5.33
CA GLU A 22 -1.99 7.71 5.19
C GLU A 22 -1.30 8.92 5.83
N GLY A 23 -1.12 9.99 5.06
CA GLY A 23 -0.42 11.19 5.52
C GLY A 23 1.12 11.16 5.38
N GLU A 24 1.71 10.11 4.83
CA GLU A 24 3.10 10.18 4.37
C GLU A 24 3.20 10.74 2.94
N GLU A 25 4.12 11.68 2.77
CA GLU A 25 4.58 12.16 1.48
C GLU A 25 5.74 11.29 1.02
N THR A 26 5.63 10.67 -0.16
CA THR A 26 6.74 9.93 -0.76
C THR A 26 7.36 10.71 -1.91
N ALA A 27 8.63 10.44 -2.19
CA ALA A 27 9.30 11.02 -3.36
C ALA A 27 8.51 10.70 -4.63
N CYS A 28 8.19 11.73 -5.40
CA CYS A 28 7.46 11.58 -6.65
C CYS A 28 8.20 10.63 -7.59
N GLY A 29 7.59 9.51 -7.98
CA GLY A 29 8.25 8.50 -8.82
C GLY A 29 8.68 9.02 -10.20
N LEU A 30 8.01 10.05 -10.72
CA LEU A 30 8.30 10.68 -12.02
C LEU A 30 9.60 11.50 -11.98
N CYS A 31 9.75 12.39 -11.00
CA CYS A 31 10.94 13.23 -10.85
C CYS A 31 11.94 12.71 -9.81
N ARG A 32 11.63 11.58 -9.18
CA ARG A 32 12.40 10.96 -8.09
C ARG A 32 12.71 11.92 -6.94
N GLY A 33 11.78 12.80 -6.60
CA GLY A 33 11.96 13.76 -5.51
C GLY A 33 12.54 15.12 -5.92
N SER A 34 12.92 15.33 -7.18
CA SER A 34 13.56 16.60 -7.58
C SER A 34 12.60 17.78 -7.73
N GLY A 35 11.30 17.52 -7.88
CA GLY A 35 10.29 18.56 -8.18
C GLY A 35 10.31 19.04 -9.63
N ALA A 36 11.31 18.69 -10.43
CA ALA A 36 11.46 19.17 -11.81
C ALA A 36 11.74 18.02 -12.79
N THR A 37 11.31 18.20 -14.03
CA THR A 37 11.70 17.34 -15.16
C THR A 37 13.12 17.68 -15.62
N HIS A 38 13.70 16.83 -16.48
CA HIS A 38 15.07 17.03 -17.00
C HIS A 38 15.27 18.37 -17.75
N GLY A 39 14.18 19.03 -18.17
CA GLY A 39 14.21 20.35 -18.82
C GLY A 39 14.07 21.54 -17.86
N GLY A 40 14.08 21.32 -16.54
CA GLY A 40 13.92 22.38 -15.54
C GLY A 40 12.49 22.89 -15.37
N THR A 41 11.52 22.34 -16.10
CA THR A 41 10.09 22.61 -15.89
C THR A 41 9.57 21.80 -14.70
N ASP A 42 8.68 22.42 -13.91
CA ASP A 42 7.99 21.76 -12.80
C ASP A 42 7.45 20.39 -13.20
N CYS A 43 7.68 19.40 -12.33
CA CYS A 43 7.23 18.05 -12.59
C CYS A 43 5.68 18.02 -12.62
N PRO A 44 5.05 17.55 -13.70
CA PRO A 44 3.58 17.56 -13.81
C PRO A 44 2.91 16.57 -12.85
N GLY A 45 3.66 15.61 -12.30
CA GLY A 45 3.13 14.63 -11.35
C GLY A 45 2.98 15.19 -9.93
N CYS A 46 3.95 15.97 -9.47
CA CYS A 46 3.97 16.55 -8.12
C CYS A 46 3.81 18.08 -8.10
N HIS A 47 3.66 18.71 -9.26
CA HIS A 47 3.52 20.16 -9.44
C HIS A 47 4.62 20.96 -8.75
N GLY A 48 5.89 20.55 -8.91
CA GLY A 48 7.03 21.28 -8.36
C GLY A 48 7.43 20.89 -6.93
N THR A 49 6.60 20.14 -6.20
CA THR A 49 6.85 19.83 -4.78
C THR A 49 7.91 18.74 -4.58
N GLY A 50 8.14 17.89 -5.57
CA GLY A 50 8.98 16.69 -5.46
C GLY A 50 8.31 15.55 -4.69
N LEU A 51 7.12 15.76 -4.12
CA LEU A 51 6.45 14.83 -3.24
C LEU A 51 5.06 14.47 -3.78
N ILE A 52 4.61 13.24 -3.49
CA ILE A 52 3.25 12.82 -3.78
C ILE A 52 2.64 12.38 -2.45
N GLU A 53 1.54 13.04 -2.09
CA GLU A 53 0.70 12.63 -0.98
C GLU A 53 0.13 11.25 -1.25
N VAL A 54 0.28 10.37 -0.28
CA VAL A 54 -0.33 9.06 -0.36
C VAL A 54 -1.73 9.17 0.22
N ARG A 55 -2.70 9.06 -0.68
CA ARG A 55 -4.10 9.26 -0.33
C ARG A 55 -4.83 7.98 0.10
N THR A 56 -4.18 6.82 0.09
CA THR A 56 -4.86 5.56 0.41
C THR A 56 -3.88 4.50 0.91
N VAL A 57 -4.05 4.05 2.16
CA VAL A 57 -3.57 2.72 2.56
C VAL A 57 -4.40 1.72 1.78
N GLU A 58 -3.88 1.22 0.66
CA GLU A 58 -4.56 0.16 -0.09
C GLU A 58 -4.52 -1.13 0.74
N GLN A 59 -5.62 -1.41 1.45
CA GLN A 59 -5.87 -2.70 2.05
C GLN A 59 -6.20 -3.70 0.95
N GLN A 60 -5.22 -4.52 0.59
CA GLN A 60 -5.44 -5.61 -0.34
C GLN A 60 -5.90 -6.84 0.44
N ARG A 61 -6.85 -7.59 -0.12
CA ARG A 61 -7.25 -8.88 0.48
C ARG A 61 -6.00 -9.75 0.59
N CYS A 62 -5.81 -10.36 1.75
CA CYS A 62 -4.71 -11.27 1.97
C CYS A 62 -4.86 -12.45 1.01
N LEU A 63 -3.94 -12.59 0.05
CA LEU A 63 -4.03 -13.62 -1.00
C LEU A 63 -4.06 -15.04 -0.43
N ARG A 64 -3.44 -15.25 0.74
CA ARG A 64 -3.37 -16.56 1.39
C ARG A 64 -4.70 -17.02 1.98
N CYS A 65 -5.41 -16.15 2.69
CA CYS A 65 -6.72 -16.46 3.26
C CYS A 65 -7.90 -15.94 2.43
N ARG A 66 -7.63 -15.26 1.31
CA ARG A 66 -8.62 -14.62 0.42
C ARG A 66 -9.57 -13.64 1.11
N GLY A 67 -9.20 -13.09 2.25
CA GLY A 67 -10.08 -12.19 3.03
C GLY A 67 -10.64 -12.79 4.31
N THR A 68 -10.57 -14.10 4.51
CA THR A 68 -11.25 -14.75 5.65
C THR A 68 -10.55 -14.55 6.99
N GLY A 69 -9.27 -14.16 6.97
CA GLY A 69 -8.44 -14.06 8.17
C GLY A 69 -8.07 -15.42 8.78
N ARG A 70 -8.50 -16.55 8.21
CA ARG A 70 -8.23 -17.90 8.71
C ARG A 70 -7.44 -18.74 7.70
N PHE A 71 -6.54 -19.60 8.20
CA PHE A 71 -5.78 -20.55 7.37
C PHE A 71 -5.61 -21.92 8.07
N PRO A 72 -5.86 -23.07 7.41
CA PRO A 72 -6.36 -23.20 6.03
C PRO A 72 -7.69 -22.47 5.87
N VAL A 73 -7.94 -21.94 4.67
CA VAL A 73 -9.21 -21.23 4.41
C VAL A 73 -10.31 -22.22 4.76
N PRO A 74 -11.17 -21.92 5.76
CA PRO A 74 -12.22 -22.84 6.13
C PRO A 74 -13.06 -23.08 4.89
N GLU A 75 -13.16 -24.34 4.51
CA GLU A 75 -14.05 -24.77 3.45
C GLU A 75 -15.46 -24.62 4.02
N GLU A 76 -16.02 -23.43 3.89
CA GLU A 76 -17.38 -23.15 4.34
C GLU A 76 -18.33 -23.80 3.32
N LEU A 77 -18.79 -25.01 3.69
CA LEU A 77 -20.14 -25.60 3.55
C LEU A 77 -21.11 -24.92 2.58
#